data_AF-A0A7C5JE02-F1
#
_entry.id   AF-A0A7C5JE02-F1
#
_cell.length_a   1.000
_cell.length_b   1.000
_cell.length_c   1.000
_cell.angle_alpha   90.00
_cell.angle_beta   90.00
_cell.angle_gamma   90.00
#
_symmetry.space_group_name_H-M   'P 1'
#
loop_
_entity.id
_entity.type
_entity.pdbx_description
1 polymer ?
#
loop_
_entity_poly.entity_id
_entity_poly.type
_entity_poly.pdbx_seq_one_letter_code
_entity_poly.pdbx_strand_id
1 'polypeptide(L)'
;NERSVERVAECEMRNDIGEFHLVTYRDRISGQVHFALVKGQIMRDRPTYVRVHMPHYLADVLGMKRSDASWPLEDAMSFIEAQGEGVIVLLGQSEGEQELIQRVKHYQEEDAGQSAGKRESNPDLRTYGLGAQILLDLGVRKMRVLSAPKKMHGLSGFGLEVVEYIGGDAAASA
;
A
#
# COMPACT_ATOMS: atom_id res chain seq x y z
N ASN A 1 -19.20 -13.53 0.26
CA ASN A 1 -17.86 -13.17 -0.22
C ASN A 1 -16.93 -14.29 0.20
N GLU A 2 -16.36 -15.03 -0.75
CA GLU A 2 -15.41 -16.11 -0.44
C GLU A 2 -14.06 -15.48 -0.08
N ARG A 3 -13.43 -15.94 1.01
CA ARG A 3 -12.16 -15.39 1.50
C ARG A 3 -11.01 -15.98 0.70
N SER A 4 -10.33 -15.16 -0.09
CA SER A 4 -9.22 -15.58 -0.96
C SER A 4 -7.85 -15.46 -0.29
N VAL A 5 -7.71 -14.66 0.77
CA VAL A 5 -6.45 -14.49 1.50
C VAL A 5 -6.41 -15.25 2.83
N GLU A 6 -5.28 -15.90 3.08
CA GLU A 6 -5.01 -16.68 4.28
C GLU A 6 -3.77 -16.13 4.99
N ARG A 7 -3.85 -15.94 6.32
CA ARG A 7 -2.67 -15.60 7.14
C ARG A 7 -1.81 -16.85 7.27
N VAL A 8 -0.52 -16.75 6.92
CA VAL A 8 0.38 -17.92 6.87
C VAL A 8 1.58 -17.83 7.82
N ALA A 9 1.99 -16.63 8.22
CA ALA A 9 3.09 -16.43 9.16
C ALA A 9 3.03 -15.01 9.75
N GLU A 10 3.68 -14.80 10.90
CA GLU A 10 3.88 -13.47 11.48
C GLU A 10 5.16 -13.42 12.33
N CYS A 11 5.76 -12.24 12.43
CA CYS A 11 6.93 -11.98 13.27
C CYS A 11 7.09 -10.48 13.57
N GLU A 12 7.93 -10.15 14.55
CA GLU A 12 8.39 -8.77 14.76
C GLU A 12 9.39 -8.39 13.67
N MET A 13 9.21 -7.22 13.07
CA MET A 13 10.11 -6.64 12.08
C MET A 13 10.65 -5.30 12.59
N ARG A 14 11.96 -5.11 12.44
CA ARG A 14 12.66 -3.89 12.84
C ARG A 14 13.50 -3.41 11.67
N ASN A 15 13.44 -2.11 11.41
CA ASN A 15 14.30 -1.44 10.43
C ASN A 15 14.71 -0.06 10.98
N ASP A 16 15.40 0.74 10.16
CA ASP A 16 15.89 2.07 10.56
C ASP A 16 14.77 3.07 10.85
N ILE A 17 13.53 2.78 10.43
CA ILE A 17 12.35 3.63 10.67
C ILE A 17 11.72 3.28 12.02
N GLY A 18 11.57 1.99 12.34
CA GLY A 18 10.94 1.58 13.59
C GLY A 18 10.64 0.09 13.70
N GLU A 19 9.72 -0.23 14.60
CA GLU A 19 9.30 -1.60 14.91
C GLU A 19 7.83 -1.83 14.52
N PHE A 20 7.58 -2.89 13.76
CA PHE A 20 6.26 -3.29 13.28
C PHE A 20 6.04 -4.79 13.48
N HIS A 21 4.79 -5.19 13.76
CA HIS A 21 4.38 -6.58 13.63
C HIS A 21 4.11 -6.89 12.15
N LEU A 22 4.91 -7.78 11.57
CA LEU A 22 4.77 -8.21 10.19
C LEU A 22 3.85 -9.43 10.12
N VAL A 23 2.76 -9.32 9.37
CA VAL A 23 1.84 -10.41 9.08
C VAL A 23 1.90 -10.77 7.60
N THR A 24 2.11 -12.05 7.30
CA THR A 24 2.20 -12.56 5.93
C THR A 24 0.90 -13.25 5.53
N TYR A 25 0.42 -12.91 4.34
CA TYR A 25 -0.77 -13.48 3.74
C TYR A 25 -0.45 -14.15 2.41
N ARG A 26 -1.17 -15.22 2.07
CA ARG A 26 -1.13 -15.86 0.76
C ARG A 26 -2.49 -15.78 0.09
N ASP A 27 -2.54 -15.31 -1.15
CA ASP A 27 -3.72 -15.43 -2.01
C ASP A 27 -3.85 -16.88 -2.49
N ARG A 28 -4.95 -17.54 -2.16
CA ARG A 28 -5.26 -18.93 -2.54
C ARG A 28 -5.53 -19.08 -4.03
N ILE A 29 -5.88 -17.99 -4.73
CA ILE A 29 -6.20 -18.01 -6.15
C ILE A 29 -4.93 -17.85 -6.99
N SER A 30 -4.14 -16.80 -6.74
CA SER A 30 -2.92 -16.52 -7.50
C SER A 30 -1.66 -17.18 -6.94
N GLY A 31 -1.67 -17.58 -5.67
CA GLY A 31 -0.48 -18.01 -4.94
C GLY A 31 0.42 -16.85 -4.49
N GLN A 32 0.10 -15.59 -4.80
CA GLN A 32 0.89 -14.43 -4.43
C GLN A 32 0.97 -14.25 -2.91
N VAL A 33 2.10 -13.70 -2.46
CA VAL A 33 2.34 -13.35 -1.06
C VAL A 33 2.12 -11.85 -0.88
N HIS A 34 1.40 -11.49 0.18
CA HIS A 34 1.14 -10.12 0.60
C HIS A 34 1.63 -9.96 2.03
N PHE A 35 1.94 -8.73 2.43
CA PHE A 35 2.36 -8.41 3.78
C PHE A 35 1.48 -7.33 4.38
N ALA A 36 1.37 -7.34 5.71
CA ALA A 36 0.84 -6.22 6.47
C ALA A 36 1.83 -5.86 7.58
N LEU A 37 2.21 -4.58 7.63
CA LEU A 37 2.98 -4.01 8.72
C LEU A 37 1.99 -3.37 9.68
N VAL A 38 1.97 -3.83 10.92
CA VAL A 38 1.02 -3.37 11.93
C VAL A 38 1.78 -2.67 13.05
N LYS A 39 1.36 -1.45 13.36
CA LYS A 39 1.83 -0.69 14.51
C LYS A 39 0.68 -0.55 15.50
N GLY A 40 0.96 -0.75 16.79
CA GLY A 40 -0.02 -0.59 17.85
C GLY A 40 -1.18 -1.59 17.78
N GLN A 41 -2.27 -1.27 18.48
CA GLN A 41 -3.44 -2.14 18.58
C GLN A 41 -4.59 -1.65 17.68
N ILE A 42 -5.07 -2.51 16.79
CA ILE A 42 -6.18 -2.18 15.89
C ILE A 42 -7.52 -2.41 16.60
N MET A 43 -8.31 -1.35 16.73
CA MET A 43 -9.64 -1.36 17.34
C MET A 43 -10.73 -1.10 16.30
N ARG A 44 -11.78 -1.93 16.28
CA ARG A 44 -12.84 -1.89 15.26
C ARG A 44 -13.65 -0.59 15.27
N ASP A 45 -13.79 0.06 16.42
CA ASP A 45 -14.61 1.24 16.62
C ASP A 45 -13.85 2.56 16.37
N ARG A 46 -12.52 2.50 16.24
CA ARG A 46 -11.65 3.67 16.02
C ARG A 46 -11.09 3.69 14.59
N PRO A 47 -11.02 4.87 13.94
CA PRO A 47 -10.36 4.97 12.64
C PRO A 47 -8.86 4.65 12.73
N THR A 48 -8.40 3.71 11.91
CA THR A 48 -6.99 3.31 11.80
C THR A 48 -6.29 4.05 10.65
N TYR A 49 -5.05 4.49 10.83
CA TYR A 49 -4.23 4.96 9.71
C TYR A 49 -3.86 3.79 8.80
N VAL A 50 -4.21 3.89 7.52
CA VAL A 50 -4.05 2.79 6.57
C VAL A 50 -3.35 3.24 5.30
N ARG A 51 -2.36 2.48 4.87
CA ARG A 51 -1.77 2.54 3.54
C ARG A 51 -1.96 1.20 2.84
N VAL A 52 -2.53 1.19 1.65
CA VAL A 52 -2.45 0.03 0.74
C VAL A 52 -1.47 0.39 -0.36
N HIS A 53 -0.33 -0.28 -0.36
CA HIS A 53 0.81 0.02 -1.21
C HIS A 53 1.02 -1.08 -2.23
N MET A 54 1.28 -0.67 -3.48
CA MET A 54 1.75 -1.54 -4.54
C MET A 54 3.27 -1.44 -4.54
N PRO A 55 4.02 -2.52 -4.26
CA PRO A 55 5.47 -2.49 -4.27
C PRO A 55 6.02 -2.18 -5.66
N HIS A 56 6.91 -1.20 -5.72
CA HIS A 56 7.57 -0.74 -6.93
C HIS A 56 9.08 -0.79 -6.71
N TYR A 57 9.79 -1.69 -7.39
CA TYR A 57 11.22 -1.93 -7.14
C TYR A 57 12.07 -0.66 -7.28
N LEU A 58 11.86 0.14 -8.34
CA LEU A 58 12.63 1.36 -8.58
C LEU A 58 12.42 2.41 -7.47
N ALA A 59 11.20 2.56 -6.95
CA ALA A 59 10.89 3.55 -5.94
C ALA A 59 11.25 3.05 -4.53
N ASP A 60 10.78 1.86 -4.16
CA ASP A 60 10.85 1.35 -2.79
C ASP A 60 12.22 0.75 -2.45
N VAL A 61 12.95 0.22 -3.44
CA VAL A 61 14.28 -0.39 -3.22
C VAL A 61 15.41 0.52 -3.67
N LEU A 62 15.28 1.17 -4.84
CA LEU A 62 16.32 2.07 -5.36
C LEU A 62 16.13 3.54 -4.95
N GLY A 63 15.04 3.89 -4.28
CA GLY A 63 14.78 5.26 -3.84
C GLY A 63 14.52 6.25 -4.98
N MET A 64 14.10 5.77 -6.16
CA MET A 64 13.84 6.64 -7.31
C MET A 64 12.64 7.56 -7.00
N LYS A 65 12.90 8.87 -6.98
CA LYS A 65 11.88 9.91 -6.78
C LYS A 65 11.41 10.46 -8.13
N ARG A 66 10.31 9.92 -8.64
CA ARG A 66 9.56 10.45 -9.80
C ARG A 66 8.12 10.73 -9.36
N SER A 67 7.39 11.56 -10.10
CA SER A 67 6.15 12.23 -9.67
C SER A 67 4.88 11.35 -9.57
N ASP A 68 5.02 10.03 -9.57
CA ASP A 68 3.91 9.10 -9.74
C ASP A 68 3.28 8.60 -8.42
N ALA A 69 3.98 8.66 -7.29
CA ALA A 69 3.47 8.21 -5.99
C ALA A 69 3.08 9.35 -5.06
N SER A 70 1.80 9.42 -4.67
CA SER A 70 1.30 10.38 -3.67
C SER A 70 1.81 10.11 -2.24
N TRP A 71 2.32 8.91 -1.97
CA TRP A 71 2.87 8.46 -0.69
C TRP A 71 3.90 7.37 -0.97
N PRO A 72 5.20 7.69 -0.89
CA PRO A 72 6.27 6.70 -0.84
C PRO A 72 6.08 5.72 0.33
N LEU A 73 6.60 4.49 0.19
CA LEU A 73 6.51 3.48 1.24
C LEU A 73 7.22 3.92 2.53
N GLU A 74 8.41 4.50 2.39
CA GLU A 74 9.21 5.03 3.49
C GLU A 74 8.44 6.10 4.27
N ASP A 75 7.86 7.08 3.60
CA ASP A 75 7.06 8.14 4.24
C ASP A 75 5.84 7.58 4.97
N ALA A 76 5.17 6.57 4.40
CA ALA A 76 4.03 5.92 5.05
C ALA A 76 4.45 5.14 6.31
N MET A 77 5.60 4.44 6.27
CA MET A 77 6.18 3.76 7.44
C MET A 77 6.52 4.78 8.53
N SER A 78 7.25 5.84 8.18
CA SER A 78 7.64 6.90 9.12
C SER A 78 6.44 7.59 9.75
N PHE A 79 5.41 7.90 8.96
CA PHE A 79 4.18 8.50 9.46
C PHE A 79 3.48 7.59 10.48
N ILE A 80 3.28 6.31 10.15
CA ILE A 80 2.59 5.37 11.05
C ILE A 80 3.43 5.08 12.30
N GLU A 81 4.75 5.02 12.17
CA GLU A 81 5.66 4.92 13.33
C GLU A 81 5.44 6.10 14.27
N ALA A 82 5.43 7.33 13.75
CA ALA A 82 5.23 8.54 14.54
C ALA A 82 3.85 8.61 15.22
N GLN A 83 2.80 8.11 14.58
CA GLN A 83 1.47 8.01 15.20
C GLN A 83 1.39 6.90 16.28
N GLY A 84 2.28 5.91 16.23
CA GLY A 84 2.27 4.77 17.15
C GLY A 84 1.15 3.76 16.89
N GLU A 85 0.32 3.96 15.87
CA GLU A 85 -0.73 3.05 15.45
C GLU A 85 -1.02 3.12 13.94
N GLY A 86 -1.26 1.98 13.30
CA GLY A 86 -1.63 1.94 11.89
C GLY A 86 -1.30 0.62 11.18
N VAL A 87 -1.70 0.54 9.91
CA VAL A 87 -1.48 -0.63 9.06
C VAL A 87 -0.99 -0.21 7.68
N ILE A 88 0.08 -0.86 7.21
CA ILE A 88 0.54 -0.79 5.81
C ILE A 88 0.36 -2.16 5.18
N VAL A 89 -0.51 -2.28 4.19
CA VAL A 89 -0.66 -3.49 3.38
C VAL A 89 0.21 -3.37 2.13
N LEU A 90 1.17 -4.29 1.97
CA LEU A 90 1.97 -4.47 0.76
C LEU A 90 1.35 -5.60 -0.04
N LEU A 91 0.72 -5.27 -1.17
CA LEU A 91 0.16 -6.29 -2.03
C LEU A 91 1.28 -6.93 -2.86
N GLY A 92 1.22 -8.24 -3.11
CA GLY A 92 2.24 -8.97 -3.86
C GLY A 92 2.59 -8.29 -5.18
N GLN A 93 3.89 -8.28 -5.49
CA GLN A 93 4.42 -7.65 -6.69
C GLN A 93 3.79 -8.29 -7.93
N SER A 94 3.17 -7.47 -8.76
CA SER A 94 2.58 -7.88 -10.04
C SER A 94 3.40 -7.42 -11.25
N GLU A 95 4.47 -6.64 -11.04
CA GLU A 95 5.33 -6.16 -12.13
C GLU A 95 6.28 -7.27 -12.56
N GLY A 96 6.17 -7.69 -13.82
CA GLY A 96 7.11 -8.62 -14.44
C GLY A 96 8.36 -7.92 -14.97
N GLU A 97 9.33 -8.72 -15.41
CA GLU A 97 10.61 -8.22 -15.92
C GLU A 97 10.43 -7.28 -17.13
N GLN A 98 9.49 -7.59 -18.02
CA GLN A 98 9.24 -6.78 -19.21
C GLN A 98 8.61 -5.43 -18.84
N GLU A 99 7.66 -5.40 -17.91
CA GLU A 99 7.06 -4.16 -17.43
C GLU A 99 8.11 -3.24 -16.79
N LEU A 100 9.01 -3.81 -15.98
CA LEU A 100 10.12 -3.08 -15.36
C LEU A 100 11.06 -2.48 -16.42
N ILE A 101 11.48 -3.27 -17.42
CA ILE A 101 12.32 -2.79 -18.53
C ILE A 101 11.62 -1.66 -19.29
N GLN A 102 10.33 -1.83 -19.60
CA GLN A 102 9.55 -0.83 -20.33
C GLN A 102 9.36 0.45 -19.52
N ARG A 103 9.33 0.38 -18.19
CA ARG A 103 9.28 1.55 -17.32
C ARG A 103 10.60 2.32 -17.36
N VAL A 104 11.73 1.62 -17.29
CA VAL A 104 13.05 2.26 -17.40
C VAL A 104 13.24 2.93 -18.77
N LYS A 105 12.84 2.26 -19.87
CA LYS A 105 12.86 2.87 -21.21
C LYS A 105 12.01 4.13 -21.30
N HIS A 106 10.85 4.12 -20.66
CA HIS A 106 9.99 5.30 -20.59
C HIS A 106 10.68 6.46 -19.87
N TYR A 107 11.32 6.22 -18.73
CA TYR A 107 12.11 7.26 -18.05
C TYR A 107 13.31 7.74 -18.88
N GLN A 108 13.95 6.85 -19.66
CA GLN A 108 15.00 7.23 -20.60
C GLN A 108 14.49 8.21 -21.68
N GLU A 109 13.28 8.01 -22.19
CA GLU A 109 12.63 8.93 -23.14
C GLU A 109 12.30 10.29 -22.48
N GLU A 110 11.76 10.27 -21.26
CA GLU A 110 11.50 11.49 -20.46
C GLU A 110 12.79 12.29 -20.21
N ASP A 111 13.87 11.62 -19.81
CA ASP A 111 15.17 12.24 -19.57
C ASP A 111 15.79 12.83 -20.86
N ALA A 112 15.43 12.27 -22.02
CA ALA A 112 15.77 12.82 -23.33
C ALA A 112 14.85 13.98 -23.77
N GLY A 113 13.92 14.42 -22.91
CA GLY A 113 12.98 15.51 -23.20
C GLY A 113 11.86 15.13 -24.17
N GLN A 114 11.65 13.83 -24.41
CA GLN A 114 10.55 13.36 -25.26
C GLN A 114 9.25 13.36 -24.46
N SER A 115 8.14 13.68 -25.12
CA SER A 115 6.80 13.60 -24.51
C SER A 115 6.40 12.14 -24.36
N ALA A 116 6.97 11.47 -23.37
CA ALA A 116 6.57 10.13 -23.00
C ALA A 116 5.17 10.23 -22.35
N GLY A 117 4.14 9.69 -23.01
CA GLY A 117 2.75 9.79 -22.52
C GLY A 117 2.61 9.22 -21.10
N LYS A 118 1.83 9.89 -20.24
CA LYS A 118 1.67 9.48 -18.83
C LYS A 118 1.14 8.04 -18.75
N ARG A 119 1.93 7.14 -18.14
CA ARG A 119 1.52 5.75 -17.94
C ARG A 119 0.51 5.68 -16.80
N GLU A 120 -0.76 5.53 -17.11
CA GLU A 120 -1.80 5.29 -16.10
C GLU A 120 -1.69 3.85 -15.58
N SER A 121 -0.98 3.68 -14.47
CA SER A 121 -1.07 2.46 -13.67
C SER A 121 -2.35 2.54 -12.84
N ASN A 122 -3.48 2.08 -13.40
CA ASN A 122 -4.71 1.99 -12.64
C ASN A 122 -4.76 0.63 -11.92
N PRO A 123 -4.72 0.57 -10.58
CA PRO A 123 -4.84 -0.69 -9.87
C PRO A 123 -6.19 -1.34 -10.19
N ASP A 124 -6.18 -2.63 -10.51
CA ASP A 124 -7.39 -3.39 -10.81
C ASP A 124 -8.31 -3.48 -9.58
N LEU A 125 -9.63 -3.63 -9.80
CA LEU A 125 -10.65 -3.84 -8.77
C LEU A 125 -10.31 -5.03 -7.86
N ARG A 126 -9.65 -6.05 -8.42
CA ARG A 126 -9.17 -7.23 -7.67
C ARG A 126 -8.16 -6.86 -6.57
N THR A 127 -7.26 -5.92 -6.85
CA THR A 127 -6.23 -5.43 -5.93
C THR A 127 -6.87 -4.78 -4.70
N TYR A 128 -7.94 -4.01 -4.91
CA TYR A 128 -8.72 -3.43 -3.82
C TYR A 128 -9.45 -4.49 -2.98
N GLY A 129 -9.93 -5.56 -3.60
CA GLY A 129 -10.58 -6.68 -2.89
C GLY A 129 -9.63 -7.47 -1.99
N LEU A 130 -8.37 -7.68 -2.40
CA LEU A 130 -7.36 -8.35 -1.59
C LEU A 130 -6.94 -7.48 -0.40
N GLY A 131 -6.65 -6.20 -0.63
CA GLY A 131 -6.33 -5.25 0.42
C GLY A 131 -7.45 -5.12 1.46
N ALA A 132 -8.71 -5.05 1.00
CA ALA A 132 -9.86 -5.01 1.89
C ALA A 132 -9.97 -6.25 2.78
N GLN A 133 -9.77 -7.45 2.24
CA GLN A 133 -9.82 -8.69 3.03
C GLN A 133 -8.72 -8.76 4.10
N ILE A 134 -7.50 -8.32 3.77
CA ILE A 134 -6.39 -8.24 4.72
C ILE A 134 -6.72 -7.26 5.86
N LEU A 135 -7.21 -6.06 5.52
CA LEU A 135 -7.61 -5.05 6.52
C LEU A 135 -8.73 -5.56 7.44
N LEU A 136 -9.72 -6.25 6.89
CA LEU A 136 -10.82 -6.82 7.67
C LEU A 136 -10.35 -7.91 8.65
N ASP A 137 -9.40 -8.75 8.23
CA ASP A 137 -8.77 -9.78 9.07
C ASP A 137 -8.02 -9.16 10.24
N LEU A 138 -7.29 -8.06 9.99
CA LEU A 138 -6.59 -7.29 11.02
C LEU A 138 -7.54 -6.52 11.95
N GLY A 139 -8.84 -6.53 11.67
CA GLY A 139 -9.86 -5.89 12.50
C GLY A 139 -10.17 -4.45 12.12
N VAL A 140 -9.57 -3.92 11.05
CA VAL A 140 -9.89 -2.57 10.56
C VAL A 140 -11.34 -2.53 10.07
N ARG A 141 -12.04 -1.45 10.43
CA ARG A 141 -13.41 -1.16 9.94
C ARG A 141 -13.56 0.28 9.48
N LYS A 142 -12.99 1.21 10.26
CA LYS A 142 -12.88 2.63 9.91
C LYS A 142 -11.42 2.95 9.62
N MET A 143 -11.15 3.76 8.60
CA MET A 143 -9.78 4.07 8.21
C MET A 143 -9.56 5.50 7.72
N ARG A 144 -8.41 6.06 8.09
CA ARG A 144 -7.81 7.27 7.52
C ARG A 144 -6.76 6.82 6.51
N VAL A 145 -7.01 7.04 5.22
CA VAL A 145 -6.20 6.44 4.16
C VAL A 145 -5.07 7.38 3.73
N LEU A 146 -3.83 6.90 3.80
CA LEU A 146 -2.63 7.60 3.33
C LEU A 146 -2.54 7.49 1.79
N SER A 147 -3.25 8.37 1.09
CA SER A 147 -3.34 8.41 -0.37
C SER A 147 -3.92 9.74 -0.84
N ALA A 148 -3.58 10.14 -2.07
CA ALA A 148 -4.38 11.10 -2.81
C ALA A 148 -5.86 10.65 -2.85
N PRO A 149 -6.82 11.58 -2.78
CA PRO A 149 -8.24 11.26 -2.83
C PRO A 149 -8.56 10.48 -4.11
N LYS A 150 -9.11 9.27 -3.96
CA LYS A 150 -9.61 8.48 -5.09
C LYS A 150 -11.12 8.28 -4.97
N LYS A 151 -11.84 8.41 -6.09
CA LYS A 151 -13.26 8.01 -6.18
C LYS A 151 -13.36 6.49 -6.13
N MET A 152 -13.29 5.92 -4.93
CA MET A 152 -13.34 4.48 -4.72
C MET A 152 -14.79 4.01 -4.63
N HIS A 153 -15.37 3.56 -5.74
CA HIS A 153 -16.64 2.84 -5.75
C HIS A 153 -16.35 1.36 -5.47
N GLY A 154 -16.65 0.86 -4.27
CA GLY A 154 -16.55 -0.58 -3.96
C GLY A 154 -16.10 -0.95 -2.55
N LEU A 155 -15.44 -0.06 -1.80
CA LEU A 155 -14.98 -0.36 -0.43
C LEU A 155 -16.12 -0.58 0.58
N SER A 156 -17.25 0.12 0.39
CA SER A 156 -18.44 -0.05 1.22
C SER A 156 -19.01 -1.47 1.16
N GLY A 157 -18.85 -2.17 0.03
CA GLY A 157 -19.26 -3.57 -0.14
C GLY A 157 -18.44 -4.57 0.69
N PHE A 158 -17.30 -4.14 1.24
CA PHE A 158 -16.45 -4.95 2.11
C PHE A 158 -16.66 -4.64 3.61
N GLY A 159 -17.51 -3.68 3.96
CA GLY A 159 -17.68 -3.25 5.35
C GLY A 159 -16.48 -2.43 5.88
N LEU A 160 -15.78 -1.74 4.99
CA LEU A 160 -14.75 -0.76 5.30
C LEU A 160 -15.28 0.65 5.03
N GLU A 161 -15.05 1.55 5.98
CA GLU A 161 -15.43 2.96 5.94
C GLU A 161 -14.19 3.84 5.88
N VAL A 162 -14.03 4.62 4.80
CA VAL A 162 -13.00 5.66 4.71
C VAL A 162 -13.53 6.92 5.36
N VAL A 163 -12.96 7.31 6.51
CA VAL A 163 -13.37 8.53 7.22
C VAL A 163 -12.62 9.76 6.69
N GLU A 164 -11.43 9.57 6.14
CA GLU A 164 -10.54 10.64 5.70
C GLU A 164 -9.49 10.12 4.71
N TYR A 165 -9.07 10.98 3.77
CA TYR A 165 -7.86 10.78 2.98
C TYR A 165 -6.80 11.78 3.43
N ILE A 166 -5.61 11.30 3.75
CA ILE A 166 -4.47 12.12 4.18
C ILE A 166 -3.50 12.20 3.00
N GLY A 167 -3.19 13.42 2.56
CA GLY A 167 -2.23 13.69 1.47
C GLY A 167 -0.78 13.62 1.94
N GLY A 168 0.14 13.36 1.01
CA GLY A 168 1.57 13.18 1.29
C GLY A 168 2.26 14.40 1.93
N ASP A 169 1.74 15.61 1.69
CA ASP A 169 2.27 16.83 2.31
C ASP A 169 2.11 16.86 3.84
N ALA A 170 1.21 16.04 4.39
CA ALA A 170 1.03 15.89 5.83
C ALA A 170 2.18 15.10 6.51
N ALA A 171 3.01 14.39 5.74
CA ALA A 171 4.21 13.72 6.26
C ALA A 171 5.34 14.71 6.58
N ALA A 172 5.35 15.90 5.96
CA ALA A 172 6.38 16.92 6.19
C ALA A 172 6.14 17.77 7.46
N SER A 173 5.02 17.56 8.15
CA SER A 173 4.55 18.37 9.29
C SER A 173 4.31 17.57 10.58
N ALA A 174 4.62 16.27 10.59
CA ALA A 174 4.57 15.38 11.74
C ALA A 174 5.99 14.99 12.18
#